data_AF-A0A813AFK1-F1
#
_entry.id   AF-A0A813AFK1-F1
#
_cell.length_a   1.000
_cell.length_b   1.000
_cell.length_c   1.000
_cell.angle_alpha   90.00
_cell.angle_beta   90.00
_cell.angle_gamma   90.00
#
_symmetry.space_group_name_H-M   'P 1'
#
loop_
_entity.id
_entity.type
_entity.pdbx_description
1 polymer ?
#
loop_
_entity_poly.entity_id
_entity_poly.type
_entity_poly.pdbx_seq_one_letter_code
_entity_poly.pdbx_strand_id
1 'polypeptide(L)'
;MNGAEAVVMAKWLMGLTIADAARNPGSVHHELRAAVFINLVRMRNAISMKGDNHHCTLSPENVLKLQQANYLYHSALNSLATEAIDNGRLLWKLRPKFHKLDHIAYDQAARINPIVLSCYMDEDAVGKIKRMAMKSHPLQLGRQ
;
A
#
# COMPACT_ATOMS: atom_id res chain seq x y z
N MET A 1 0.54 14.79 -1.06
CA MET A 1 0.38 13.88 -2.20
C MET A 1 -0.97 13.21 -2.07
N ASN A 2 -1.90 13.46 -2.99
CA ASN A 2 -3.22 12.83 -2.91
C ASN A 2 -3.17 11.36 -3.37
N GLY A 3 -4.24 10.61 -3.09
CA GLY A 3 -4.30 9.18 -3.40
C GLY A 3 -4.28 8.83 -4.90
N ALA A 4 -4.38 9.81 -5.81
CA ALA A 4 -4.26 9.61 -7.25
C ALA A 4 -2.80 9.75 -7.72
N GLU A 5 -2.09 10.76 -7.21
CA GLU A 5 -0.65 10.98 -7.44
C GLU A 5 0.18 9.77 -7.01
N ALA A 6 -0.16 9.15 -5.86
CA ALA A 6 0.51 7.96 -5.38
C ALA A 6 0.43 6.76 -6.36
N VAL A 7 -0.71 6.61 -7.06
CA VAL A 7 -0.88 5.54 -8.06
C VAL A 7 -0.04 5.79 -9.30
N VAL A 8 -0.01 7.04 -9.77
CA VAL A 8 0.79 7.44 -10.93
C VAL A 8 2.27 7.20 -10.64
N MET A 9 2.74 7.60 -9.46
CA MET A 9 4.11 7.34 -9.02
C MET A 9 4.42 5.84 -8.94
N ALA A 10 3.54 5.04 -8.34
CA ALA A 10 3.75 3.59 -8.26
C ALA A 10 3.84 2.93 -9.64
N LYS A 11 3.00 3.34 -10.59
CA LYS A 11 3.03 2.85 -11.98
C LYS A 11 4.30 3.30 -12.71
N TRP A 12 4.74 4.54 -12.50
CA TRP A 12 5.98 5.04 -13.09
C TRP A 12 7.22 4.27 -12.54
N LEU A 13 7.30 4.09 -11.23
CA LEU A 13 8.35 3.29 -10.58
C LEU A 13 8.32 1.82 -11.03
N MET A 14 7.13 1.24 -11.20
CA MET A 14 6.97 -0.08 -11.80
C MET A 14 7.59 -0.13 -13.21
N GLY A 15 7.28 0.84 -14.07
CA GLY A 15 7.86 0.89 -15.42
C GLY A 15 9.40 1.00 -15.41
N LEU A 16 9.95 1.85 -14.53
CA LEU A 16 11.40 2.01 -14.40
C LEU A 16 12.08 0.72 -13.93
N THR A 17 11.56 0.09 -12.89
CA THR A 17 12.15 -1.13 -12.32
C THR A 17 12.02 -2.33 -13.25
N ILE A 18 10.93 -2.44 -14.01
CA ILE A 18 10.80 -3.46 -15.08
C ILE A 18 11.84 -3.23 -16.17
N ALA A 19 11.98 -1.99 -16.65
CA ALA A 19 12.99 -1.67 -17.67
C ALA A 19 14.41 -1.94 -17.17
N ASP A 20 14.67 -1.70 -15.89
CA ASP A 20 15.97 -1.96 -15.28
C ASP A 20 16.27 -3.45 -15.14
N ALA A 21 15.27 -4.26 -14.74
CA ALA A 21 15.38 -5.71 -14.73
C ALA A 21 15.60 -6.27 -16.15
N ALA A 22 14.91 -5.73 -17.15
CA ALA A 22 15.08 -6.14 -18.55
C ALA A 22 16.50 -5.83 -19.10
N ARG A 23 17.14 -4.75 -18.62
CA ARG A 23 18.53 -4.42 -18.97
C ARG A 23 19.56 -5.32 -18.28
N ASN A 24 19.17 -5.99 -17.19
CA ASN A 24 20.04 -6.82 -16.36
C ASN A 24 19.46 -8.25 -16.21
N PRO A 25 19.32 -9.00 -17.32
CA PRO A 25 18.71 -10.32 -17.28
C PRO A 25 19.47 -11.27 -16.35
N GLY A 26 18.74 -12.02 -15.51
CA GLY A 26 19.31 -12.94 -14.53
C GLY A 26 19.75 -12.28 -13.22
N SER A 27 19.62 -10.97 -13.08
CA SER A 27 19.87 -10.28 -11.82
C SER A 27 18.65 -10.34 -10.91
N VAL A 28 18.68 -11.28 -9.96
CA VAL A 28 17.64 -11.49 -8.94
C VAL A 28 17.29 -10.18 -8.21
N HIS A 29 18.29 -9.35 -7.90
CA HIS A 29 18.08 -8.05 -7.25
C HIS A 29 17.11 -7.14 -8.03
N HIS A 30 17.37 -6.98 -9.34
CA HIS A 30 16.56 -6.09 -10.18
C HIS A 30 15.16 -6.67 -10.41
N GLU A 31 15.05 -7.99 -10.55
CA GLU A 31 13.78 -8.71 -10.66
C GLU A 31 12.92 -8.54 -9.40
N LEU A 32 13.52 -8.68 -8.21
CA LEU A 32 12.82 -8.47 -6.93
C LEU A 32 12.37 -7.02 -6.77
N ARG A 33 13.19 -6.04 -7.16
CA ARG A 33 12.78 -4.63 -7.16
C ARG A 33 11.58 -4.38 -8.07
N ALA A 34 11.56 -4.98 -9.25
CA ALA A 34 10.40 -4.91 -10.14
C ALA A 34 9.17 -5.57 -9.51
N ALA A 35 9.33 -6.74 -8.89
CA ALA A 35 8.26 -7.47 -8.22
C ALA A 35 7.59 -6.64 -7.11
N VAL A 36 8.34 -5.86 -6.33
CA VAL A 36 7.79 -4.96 -5.31
C VAL A 36 6.78 -3.99 -5.93
N PHE A 37 7.15 -3.26 -6.99
CA PHE A 37 6.26 -2.25 -7.58
C PHE A 37 5.13 -2.86 -8.42
N ILE A 38 5.37 -3.99 -9.10
CA ILE A 38 4.31 -4.74 -9.79
C ILE A 38 3.22 -5.12 -8.80
N ASN A 39 3.59 -5.68 -7.65
CA ASN A 39 2.62 -6.12 -6.67
C ASN A 39 1.95 -4.94 -5.94
N LEU A 40 2.66 -3.84 -5.72
CA LEU A 40 2.05 -2.61 -5.21
C LEU A 40 0.95 -2.07 -6.14
N VAL A 41 1.21 -2.05 -7.45
CA VAL A 41 0.21 -1.64 -8.45
C VAL A 41 -0.94 -2.64 -8.54
N ARG A 42 -0.66 -3.95 -8.45
CA ARG A 42 -1.70 -5.00 -8.42
C ARG A 42 -2.62 -4.86 -7.22
N MET A 43 -2.07 -4.68 -6.01
CA MET A 43 -2.87 -4.40 -4.80
C MET A 43 -3.77 -3.18 -5.01
N ARG A 44 -3.22 -2.09 -5.57
CA ARG A 44 -3.99 -0.87 -5.82
C ARG A 44 -5.11 -1.08 -6.83
N ASN A 45 -4.87 -1.83 -7.89
CA ASN A 45 -5.89 -2.15 -8.89
C ASN A 45 -6.99 -3.04 -8.29
N ALA A 46 -6.65 -4.00 -7.44
CA ALA A 46 -7.62 -4.87 -6.77
C ALA A 46 -8.60 -4.11 -5.86
N ILE A 47 -8.15 -3.00 -5.24
CA ILE A 47 -8.99 -2.17 -4.37
C ILE A 47 -9.62 -0.97 -5.07
N SER A 48 -9.40 -0.81 -6.37
CA SER A 48 -9.86 0.34 -7.13
C SER A 48 -11.38 0.36 -7.23
N MET A 49 -11.99 1.52 -6.96
CA MET A 49 -13.45 1.72 -7.11
C MET A 49 -13.88 1.90 -8.57
N LYS A 50 -12.92 2.05 -9.51
CA LYS A 50 -13.23 2.14 -10.95
C LYS A 50 -13.51 0.74 -11.48
N GLY A 51 -14.79 0.44 -11.74
CA GLY A 51 -15.23 -0.78 -12.41
C GLY A 51 -15.97 -1.80 -11.54
N ASP A 52 -16.12 -1.55 -10.24
CA ASP A 52 -16.84 -2.43 -9.32
C ASP A 52 -18.05 -1.68 -8.75
N ASN A 53 -19.25 -2.27 -8.88
CA ASN A 53 -20.50 -1.70 -8.33
C ASN A 53 -20.54 -1.77 -6.78
N HIS A 54 -19.59 -2.49 -6.17
CA HIS A 54 -19.44 -2.64 -4.74
C HIS A 54 -18.41 -1.64 -4.20
N HIS A 55 -18.85 -0.40 -3.98
CA HIS A 55 -17.95 0.65 -3.48
C HIS A 55 -17.42 0.36 -2.05
N CYS A 56 -18.18 -0.36 -1.23
CA CYS A 56 -17.85 -0.61 0.17
C CYS A 56 -17.20 -1.98 0.42
N THR A 57 -17.33 -2.94 -0.49
CA THR A 57 -16.84 -4.32 -0.33
C THR A 57 -16.08 -4.76 -1.58
N LEU A 58 -15.18 -5.72 -1.46
CA LEU A 58 -14.48 -6.29 -2.61
C LEU A 58 -15.19 -7.57 -3.08
N SER A 59 -15.19 -7.81 -4.39
CA SER A 59 -15.53 -9.12 -4.92
C SER A 59 -14.54 -10.18 -4.40
N PRO A 60 -14.96 -11.46 -4.25
CA PRO A 60 -14.05 -12.53 -3.82
C PRO A 60 -12.79 -12.65 -4.68
N GLU A 61 -12.92 -12.38 -5.99
CA GLU A 61 -11.79 -12.35 -6.93
C GLU A 61 -10.80 -11.22 -6.59
N ASN A 62 -11.30 -10.02 -6.29
CA ASN A 62 -10.46 -8.88 -5.92
C ASN A 62 -9.81 -9.07 -4.55
N VAL A 63 -10.48 -9.73 -3.60
CA VAL A 63 -9.87 -10.15 -2.32
C VAL A 63 -8.68 -11.08 -2.58
N LEU A 64 -8.87 -12.10 -3.41
CA LEU A 64 -7.79 -13.04 -3.74
C LEU A 64 -6.62 -12.34 -4.43
N LYS A 65 -6.89 -11.47 -5.41
CA LYS A 65 -5.86 -10.67 -6.09
C LYS A 65 -5.08 -9.80 -5.11
N LEU A 66 -5.77 -9.16 -4.16
CA LEU A 66 -5.14 -8.35 -3.12
C LEU A 66 -4.24 -9.20 -2.22
N GLN A 67 -4.73 -10.33 -1.73
CA GLN A 67 -3.99 -11.24 -0.84
C GLN A 67 -2.74 -11.83 -1.51
N GLN A 68 -2.86 -12.26 -2.78
CA GLN A 68 -1.73 -12.77 -3.55
C GLN A 68 -0.69 -11.69 -3.82
N ALA A 69 -1.13 -10.50 -4.23
CA ALA A 69 -0.22 -9.39 -4.47
C ALA A 69 0.48 -8.94 -3.17
N ASN A 70 -0.23 -8.92 -2.05
CA ASN A 70 0.34 -8.62 -0.74
C ASN A 70 1.42 -9.64 -0.33
N TYR A 71 1.14 -10.93 -0.49
CA TYR A 71 2.10 -11.99 -0.22
C TYR A 71 3.40 -11.82 -1.03
N LEU A 72 3.27 -11.63 -2.35
CA LEU A 72 4.41 -11.47 -3.25
C LEU A 72 5.19 -10.17 -2.98
N TYR A 73 4.50 -9.10 -2.61
CA TYR A 73 5.11 -7.84 -2.18
C TYR A 73 5.99 -8.05 -0.94
N HIS A 74 5.47 -8.70 0.10
CA HIS A 74 6.24 -8.99 1.31
C HIS A 74 7.39 -9.95 1.05
N SER A 75 7.16 -10.98 0.24
CA SER A 75 8.19 -11.94 -0.13
C SER A 75 9.35 -11.25 -0.84
N ALA A 76 9.06 -10.38 -1.81
CA ALA A 76 10.10 -9.64 -2.53
C ALA A 76 10.88 -8.67 -1.62
N LEU A 77 10.19 -7.96 -0.73
CA LEU A 77 10.85 -7.09 0.25
C LEU A 77 11.74 -7.86 1.22
N ASN A 78 11.27 -9.01 1.72
CA ASN A 78 12.04 -9.85 2.62
C ASN A 78 13.31 -10.37 1.93
N SER A 79 13.21 -10.82 0.67
CA SER A 79 14.38 -11.25 -0.10
C SER A 79 15.39 -10.12 -0.29
N LEU A 80 14.94 -8.89 -0.61
CA LEU A 80 15.81 -7.72 -0.72
C LEU A 80 16.46 -7.34 0.62
N ALA A 81 15.74 -7.52 1.73
CA ALA A 81 16.27 -7.27 3.06
C ALA A 81 17.35 -8.29 3.44
N THR A 82 17.12 -9.58 3.16
CA THR A 82 18.13 -10.64 3.32
C THR A 82 19.36 -10.36 2.48
N GLU A 83 19.18 -10.03 1.20
CA GLU A 83 20.29 -9.66 0.31
C GLU A 83 21.09 -8.46 0.86
N ALA A 84 20.42 -7.45 1.42
CA ALA A 84 21.09 -6.30 2.01
C ALA A 84 21.93 -6.70 3.25
N ILE A 85 21.38 -7.55 4.13
CA ILE A 85 22.08 -8.09 5.30
C ILE A 85 23.32 -8.87 4.87
N ASP A 86 23.18 -9.78 3.90
CA ASP A 86 24.27 -10.62 3.41
C ASP A 86 25.41 -9.80 2.79
N ASN A 87 25.09 -8.66 2.19
CA ASN A 87 26.07 -7.72 1.62
C ASN A 87 26.64 -6.72 2.65
N GLY A 88 26.32 -6.87 3.94
CA GLY A 88 26.74 -5.92 4.98
C GLY A 88 26.18 -4.51 4.80
N ARG A 89 25.10 -4.35 4.03
CA ARG A 89 24.45 -3.08 3.77
C ARG A 89 23.29 -2.88 4.74
N LEU A 90 23.43 -1.91 5.64
CA LEU A 90 22.32 -1.43 6.47
C LEU A 90 21.39 -0.55 5.63
N LEU A 91 20.61 -1.16 4.75
CA LEU A 91 19.57 -0.48 3.99
C LEU A 91 18.20 -0.65 4.67
N TRP A 92 17.54 0.50 4.82
CA TRP A 92 16.18 0.75 5.31
C TRP A 92 15.84 0.46 6.78
N LYS A 93 15.21 1.46 7.40
CA LYS A 93 14.28 1.26 8.51
C LYS A 93 12.99 0.66 7.93
N LEU A 94 12.83 -0.67 7.95
CA LEU A 94 11.50 -1.29 7.77
C LEU A 94 10.55 -0.64 8.76
N ARG A 95 9.58 0.15 8.27
CA ARG A 95 8.59 0.76 9.14
C ARG A 95 7.61 -0.34 9.55
N PRO A 96 7.15 -0.40 10.82
CA PRO A 96 6.14 -1.35 11.31
C PRO A 96 4.75 -1.23 10.64
N LYS A 97 4.63 -0.49 9.53
CA LYS A 97 3.41 -0.32 8.75
C LYS A 97 3.08 -1.53 7.86
N PHE A 98 3.99 -2.51 7.75
CA PHE A 98 3.82 -3.72 6.95
C PHE A 98 2.89 -4.75 7.57
N HIS A 99 3.00 -5.01 8.88
CA HIS A 99 2.08 -5.89 9.58
C HIS A 99 0.62 -5.40 9.52
N LYS A 100 0.42 -4.07 9.53
CA LYS A 100 -0.91 -3.49 9.34
C LYS A 100 -1.47 -3.77 7.93
N LEU A 101 -0.61 -3.84 6.92
CA LEU A 101 -1.03 -4.16 5.55
C LEU A 101 -1.51 -5.61 5.46
N ASP A 102 -0.86 -6.55 6.14
CA ASP A 102 -1.32 -7.94 6.23
C ASP A 102 -2.70 -8.04 6.85
N HIS A 103 -2.94 -7.38 7.99
CA HIS A 103 -4.27 -7.36 8.62
C HIS A 103 -5.33 -6.77 7.68
N ILE A 104 -4.98 -5.73 6.93
CA ILE A 104 -5.88 -5.14 5.93
C ILE A 104 -6.20 -6.16 4.83
N ALA A 105 -5.19 -6.85 4.28
CA ALA A 105 -5.36 -7.76 3.15
C ALA A 105 -6.03 -9.09 3.53
N TYR A 106 -5.68 -9.68 4.67
CA TYR A 106 -6.14 -11.01 5.08
C TYR A 106 -7.38 -10.98 5.98
N ASP A 107 -7.46 -10.05 6.93
CA ASP A 107 -8.54 -10.06 7.92
C ASP A 107 -9.71 -9.15 7.55
N GLN A 108 -9.41 -7.99 6.93
CA GLN A 108 -10.41 -6.94 6.70
C GLN A 108 -10.99 -6.96 5.28
N ALA A 109 -10.18 -7.27 4.26
CA ALA A 109 -10.55 -7.13 2.85
C ALA A 109 -11.81 -7.93 2.45
N ALA A 110 -12.08 -9.06 3.11
CA ALA A 110 -13.28 -9.86 2.88
C ALA A 110 -14.57 -9.18 3.38
N ARG A 111 -14.45 -8.22 4.29
CA ARG A 111 -15.58 -7.53 4.93
C ARG A 111 -15.77 -6.11 4.42
N ILE A 112 -14.68 -5.43 4.08
CA ILE A 112 -14.71 -4.04 3.67
C ILE A 112 -13.56 -3.73 2.72
N ASN A 113 -13.84 -2.94 1.69
CA ASN A 113 -12.81 -2.46 0.78
C ASN A 113 -11.81 -1.58 1.54
N PRO A 114 -10.50 -1.92 1.57
CA PRO A 114 -9.48 -1.14 2.26
C PRO A 114 -9.43 0.33 1.87
N ILE A 115 -9.84 0.68 0.64
CA ILE A 115 -9.84 2.07 0.18
C ILE A 115 -10.80 2.94 1.00
N VAL A 116 -11.90 2.38 1.50
CA VAL A 116 -12.89 3.09 2.32
C VAL A 116 -12.34 3.37 3.72
N LEU A 117 -11.47 2.48 4.22
CA LEU A 117 -10.80 2.64 5.51
C LEU A 117 -9.55 3.52 5.43
N SER A 118 -9.05 3.81 4.22
CA SER A 118 -7.80 4.56 4.03
C SER A 118 -7.85 5.96 4.66
N CYS A 119 -9.03 6.59 4.70
CA CYS A 119 -9.23 7.89 5.32
C CYS A 119 -9.07 7.88 6.85
N TYR A 120 -9.34 6.76 7.52
CA TYR A 120 -9.36 6.70 9.00
C TYR A 120 -7.97 6.89 9.63
N MET A 121 -6.91 6.74 8.83
CA MET A 121 -5.51 6.89 9.23
C MET A 121 -4.83 8.15 8.67
N ASP A 122 -5.57 8.97 7.93
CA ASP A 122 -5.03 10.14 7.22
C ASP A 122 -5.38 11.45 7.94
N GLU A 123 -4.63 12.52 7.67
CA GLU A 123 -4.89 13.87 8.21
C GLU A 123 -6.32 14.33 7.93
N ASP A 124 -6.95 13.82 6.87
CA ASP A 124 -8.34 14.09 6.52
C ASP A 124 -9.35 13.59 7.56
N ALA A 125 -9.13 12.44 8.20
CA ALA A 125 -9.99 12.00 9.31
C ALA A 125 -9.79 12.88 10.54
N VAL A 126 -8.55 13.22 10.87
CA VAL A 126 -8.25 14.15 11.97
C VAL A 126 -8.89 15.51 11.71
N GLY A 127 -8.82 16.02 10.48
CA GLY A 127 -9.47 17.26 10.06
C GLY A 127 -11.00 17.20 10.10
N LYS A 128 -11.61 16.06 9.75
CA LYS A 128 -13.07 15.84 9.87
C LYS A 128 -13.50 15.75 11.33
N ILE A 129 -12.78 15.01 12.17
CA ILE A 129 -13.03 14.90 13.61
C ILE A 129 -12.85 16.26 14.28
N LYS A 130 -11.79 17.00 13.97
CA LYS A 130 -11.57 18.36 14.47
C LYS A 130 -12.70 19.30 14.06
N ARG A 131 -13.17 19.26 12.80
CA ARG A 131 -14.32 20.07 12.35
C ARG A 131 -15.61 19.73 13.10
N MET A 132 -15.88 18.45 13.32
CA MET A 132 -17.04 18.01 14.10
C MET A 132 -16.93 18.48 15.55
N ALA A 133 -15.77 18.28 16.18
CA ALA A 133 -15.53 18.67 17.55
C ALA A 133 -15.55 20.20 17.76
N MET A 134 -15.08 20.99 16.78
CA MET A 134 -15.23 22.46 16.77
C MET A 134 -16.69 22.90 16.69
N LYS A 135 -17.55 22.14 16.01
CA LYS A 135 -19.00 22.44 15.95
C LYS A 135 -19.72 22.06 17.25
N SER A 136 -19.29 20.98 17.91
CA SER A 136 -19.90 20.52 19.16
C SER A 136 -19.42 21.31 20.39
N HIS A 137 -18.10 21.54 20.52
CA HIS A 137 -17.47 22.23 21.65
C HIS A 137 -16.26 23.08 21.22
N PRO A 138 -16.50 24.28 20.65
CA PRO A 138 -15.45 25.13 20.09
C PRO A 138 -14.41 25.65 21.10
N LEU A 139 -14.76 25.75 22.39
CA LEU A 139 -13.93 26.42 23.40
C LEU A 139 -12.77 25.57 23.97
N GLN A 140 -12.80 24.24 23.79
CA GLN A 140 -11.83 23.33 24.44
C GLN A 140 -10.67 22.89 23.53
N LEU A 141 -10.77 23.06 22.22
CA LEU A 141 -9.77 22.54 21.25
C LEU A 141 -8.63 23.51 20.91
N GLY A 142 -8.74 24.80 21.26
CA GLY A 142 -7.71 25.82 21.01
C GLY A 142 -6.71 26.03 22.16
N ARG A 143 -6.78 25.21 23.23
CA ARG A 143 -5.96 25.34 24.45
C ARG A 143 -4.84 24.29 24.57
N GLN A 144 -4.52 23.56 23.50
CA GLN A 144 -3.47 22.53 23.45
C GLN A 144 -2.41 22.87 22.42
#